data_AF-A0A357V9R4-F1
#
_entry.id   AF-A0A357V9R4-F1
#
_cell.length_a   1.000
_cell.length_b   1.000
_cell.length_c   1.000
_cell.angle_alpha   90.00
_cell.angle_beta   90.00
_cell.angle_gamma   90.00
#
_symmetry.space_group_name_H-M   'P 1'
#
loop_
_entity.id
_entity.type
_entity.pdbx_description
1 polymer ?
#
loop_
_entity_poly.entity_id
_entity_poly.type
_entity_poly.pdbx_seq_one_letter_code
_entity_poly.pdbx_strand_id
1 'polypeptide(L)'
;LLTKGGGTVKVDAGGRVVIERAVTSYKTTASGAADPSLRDLNTLRLMSYYRRSVVNTWQRKFPRHKLAGNDQPVNLGQAIMTPAGAKAEMIAHYEKLVSAGLFQDLAAYKDTILVEIDANQPGRLNIFDRPKPIGQLRQTAMRAAFRL
;
A
#
# COMPACT_ATOMS: atom_id res chain seq x y z
N LEU A 1 21.83 14.75 11.30
CA LEU A 1 21.94 14.02 10.02
C LEU A 1 20.59 13.52 9.50
N LEU A 2 19.77 12.86 10.34
CA LEU A 2 18.41 12.42 9.99
C LEU A 2 17.53 13.51 9.37
N THR A 3 17.51 14.71 9.95
CA THR A 3 16.76 15.88 9.45
C THR A 3 17.29 16.41 8.11
N LYS A 4 18.55 16.10 7.76
CA LYS A 4 19.16 16.46 6.48
C LYS A 4 18.92 15.40 5.39
N GLY A 5 18.22 14.30 5.68
CA GLY A 5 17.93 13.23 4.71
C GLY A 5 19.06 12.21 4.54
N GLY A 6 20.00 12.17 5.49
CA GLY A 6 21.02 11.14 5.58
C GLY A 6 20.67 10.11 6.63
N GLY A 7 20.73 8.82 6.29
CA GLY A 7 20.61 7.74 7.27
C GLY A 7 21.76 7.79 8.28
N THR A 8 21.46 7.46 9.53
CA THR A 8 22.47 7.36 10.59
C THR A 8 22.84 5.90 10.83
N VAL A 9 24.11 5.70 11.19
CA VAL A 9 24.67 4.41 11.58
C VAL A 9 25.23 4.54 12.99
N LYS A 10 25.16 3.47 13.76
CA LYS A 10 25.80 3.35 15.08
C LYS A 10 26.68 2.11 15.11
N VAL A 11 27.66 2.10 16.00
CA VAL A 11 28.47 0.90 16.26
C VAL A 11 27.85 0.18 17.45
N ASP A 12 27.56 -1.11 17.30
CA ASP A 12 27.06 -1.93 18.40
C ASP A 12 28.19 -2.30 19.39
N ALA A 13 27.84 -2.86 20.54
CA ALA A 13 28.81 -3.26 21.56
C ALA A 13 29.80 -4.35 21.07
N GLY A 14 29.50 -5.01 19.95
CA GLY A 14 30.37 -5.99 19.28
C GLY A 14 31.24 -5.39 18.18
N GLY A 15 31.29 -4.07 18.03
CA GLY A 15 32.09 -3.38 17.02
C GLY A 15 31.50 -3.40 15.61
N ARG A 16 30.25 -3.86 15.42
CA ARG A 16 29.58 -3.90 14.11
C ARG A 16 28.84 -2.60 13.85
N VAL A 17 28.92 -2.12 12.61
CA VAL A 17 28.15 -0.95 12.16
C VAL A 17 26.73 -1.39 11.82
N VAL A 18 25.75 -0.80 12.50
CA VAL A 18 24.32 -1.05 12.28
C VAL A 18 23.60 0.23 11.86
N ILE A 19 22.62 0.09 10.95
CA ILE A 19 21.80 1.20 10.48
C ILE A 19 20.73 1.51 11.53
N GLU A 20 20.68 2.74 12.02
CA GLU A 20 19.63 3.18 12.95
C GLU A 20 18.34 3.53 12.22
N ARG A 21 18.46 4.29 11.13
CA ARG A 21 17.32 4.66 10.29
C ARG A 21 17.74 4.88 8.84
N ALA A 22 17.13 4.11 7.96
CA ALA A 22 17.17 4.38 6.53
C ALA A 22 16.13 5.44 6.18
N VAL A 23 16.60 6.64 5.86
CA VAL A 23 15.77 7.76 5.37
C VAL A 23 16.08 8.06 3.91
N THR A 24 15.08 8.55 3.19
CA THR A 24 15.26 9.07 1.83
C THR A 24 15.74 10.54 1.89
N SER A 25 16.22 11.05 0.75
CA SER A 25 16.55 12.46 0.59
C SER A 25 15.32 13.37 0.44
N TYR A 26 14.13 12.79 0.29
CA TYR A 26 12.86 13.51 0.15
C TYR A 26 12.48 14.19 1.46
N LYS A 27 12.39 15.53 1.42
CA LYS A 27 12.14 16.38 2.60
C LYS A 27 10.97 17.34 2.41
N THR A 28 10.77 17.81 1.18
CA THR A 28 9.79 18.85 0.86
C THR A 28 8.91 18.43 -0.32
N THR A 29 7.65 18.84 -0.28
CA THR A 29 6.75 18.77 -1.43
C THR A 29 7.24 19.69 -2.56
N ALA A 30 6.63 19.60 -3.74
CA ALA A 30 6.92 20.52 -4.84
C ALA A 30 6.68 22.00 -4.47
N SER A 31 5.82 22.28 -3.49
CA SER A 31 5.56 23.62 -2.93
C SER A 31 6.52 24.04 -1.82
N GLY A 32 7.54 23.22 -1.49
CA GLY A 32 8.53 23.54 -0.46
C GLY A 32 8.10 23.24 0.98
N ALA A 33 6.88 22.75 1.20
CA ALA A 33 6.39 22.38 2.53
C ALA A 33 7.03 21.07 3.02
N ALA A 34 7.31 20.98 4.32
CA ALA A 34 7.91 19.77 4.90
C ALA A 34 6.90 18.59 4.85
N ASP A 35 7.30 17.49 4.19
CA ASP A 35 6.47 16.29 4.09
C ASP A 35 7.22 15.06 4.65
N PRO A 36 6.73 14.46 5.75
CA PRO A 36 7.32 13.25 6.32
C PRO A 36 6.90 11.96 5.59
N SER A 37 5.91 11.98 4.71
CA SER A 37 5.21 10.79 4.20
C SER A 37 6.13 9.81 3.46
N LEU A 38 7.11 10.32 2.71
CA LEU A 38 8.08 9.52 1.95
C LEU A 38 9.49 9.52 2.56
N ARG A 39 9.63 10.00 3.80
CA ARG A 39 10.93 10.10 4.47
C ARG A 39 11.51 8.74 4.81
N ASP A 40 10.66 7.78 5.16
CA ASP A 40 11.10 6.45 5.58
C ASP A 40 11.17 5.48 4.40
N LEU A 41 12.34 4.85 4.22
CA LEU A 41 12.56 3.90 3.14
C LEU A 41 11.63 2.68 3.24
N ASN A 42 11.30 2.24 4.45
CA ASN A 42 10.43 1.09 4.67
C ASN A 42 9.02 1.33 4.08
N THR A 43 8.46 2.52 4.29
CA THR A 43 7.17 2.91 3.72
C THR A 43 7.21 2.88 2.20
N LEU A 44 8.26 3.47 1.61
CA LEU A 44 8.44 3.48 0.16
C LEU A 44 8.62 2.06 -0.41
N ARG A 45 9.33 1.20 0.32
CA ARG A 45 9.54 -0.20 -0.08
C ARG A 45 8.24 -0.99 -0.06
N LEU A 46 7.42 -0.84 0.98
CA LEU A 46 6.10 -1.49 1.07
C LEU A 46 5.18 -1.00 -0.05
N MET A 47 5.13 0.30 -0.32
CA MET A 47 4.32 0.86 -1.41
C MET A 47 4.79 0.40 -2.79
N SER A 48 6.11 0.30 -3.01
CA SER A 48 6.68 -0.22 -4.25
C SER A 48 6.36 -1.71 -4.44
N TYR A 49 6.46 -2.49 -3.36
CA TYR A 49 6.07 -3.90 -3.35
C TYR A 49 4.58 -4.06 -3.65
N TYR A 50 3.73 -3.26 -3.01
CA TYR A 50 2.29 -3.26 -3.23
C TYR A 50 1.94 -3.03 -4.70
N ARG A 51 2.43 -1.94 -5.30
CA ARG A 51 2.21 -1.64 -6.73
C ARG A 51 2.61 -2.82 -7.61
N ARG A 52 3.80 -3.39 -7.40
CA ARG A 52 4.28 -4.54 -8.17
C ARG A 52 3.40 -5.78 -7.98
N SER A 53 2.96 -6.04 -6.75
CA SER A 53 2.11 -7.19 -6.42
C SER A 53 0.74 -7.10 -7.10
N VAL A 54 0.16 -5.89 -7.14
CA VAL A 54 -1.11 -5.62 -7.81
C VAL A 54 -0.94 -5.87 -9.31
N VAL A 55 0.01 -5.20 -9.97
CA VAL A 55 0.27 -5.36 -11.42
C VAL A 55 0.48 -6.83 -11.80
N ASN A 56 1.29 -7.56 -11.03
CA ASN A 56 1.53 -8.99 -11.27
C ASN A 56 0.25 -9.84 -11.14
N THR A 57 -0.59 -9.55 -10.15
CA THR A 57 -1.86 -10.26 -9.95
C THR A 57 -2.80 -10.04 -11.12
N TRP A 58 -2.92 -8.78 -11.56
CA TRP A 58 -3.74 -8.42 -12.72
C TRP A 58 -3.28 -9.09 -14.02
N GLN A 59 -1.98 -9.04 -14.31
CA GLN A 59 -1.41 -9.65 -15.51
C GLN A 59 -1.56 -11.18 -15.53
N ARG A 60 -1.47 -11.83 -14.37
CA ARG A 60 -1.58 -13.30 -14.27
C ARG A 60 -3.02 -13.79 -14.31
N LYS A 61 -3.93 -13.12 -13.60
CA LYS A 61 -5.30 -13.62 -13.39
C LYS A 61 -6.27 -13.17 -14.46
N PHE A 62 -6.06 -11.98 -15.06
CA PHE A 62 -7.02 -11.37 -15.97
C PHE A 62 -6.53 -11.08 -17.42
N PRO A 63 -5.57 -11.82 -18.01
CA PRO A 63 -5.00 -11.44 -19.31
C PRO A 63 -5.98 -11.50 -20.49
N ARG A 64 -7.06 -12.29 -20.40
CA ARG A 64 -8.05 -12.49 -21.47
C ARG A 64 -9.49 -12.20 -21.03
N HIS A 65 -9.66 -11.39 -19.98
CA HIS A 65 -11.00 -11.06 -19.49
C HIS A 65 -11.64 -9.95 -20.33
N LYS A 66 -12.92 -10.13 -20.66
CA LYS A 66 -13.76 -9.07 -21.24
C LYS A 66 -14.16 -8.11 -20.13
N LEU A 67 -14.25 -6.81 -20.42
CA LEU A 67 -14.79 -5.84 -19.47
C LEU A 67 -16.30 -5.68 -19.70
N ALA A 68 -17.08 -5.76 -18.63
CA ALA A 68 -18.52 -5.55 -18.68
C ALA A 68 -19.00 -4.71 -17.48
N GLY A 69 -20.15 -4.06 -17.62
CA GLY A 69 -20.83 -3.40 -16.50
C GLY A 69 -21.34 -4.39 -15.45
N ASN A 70 -21.69 -3.88 -14.27
CA ASN A 70 -22.17 -4.72 -13.16
C ASN A 70 -23.53 -5.37 -13.45
N ASP A 71 -24.33 -4.78 -14.33
CA ASP A 71 -25.68 -5.26 -14.65
C ASP A 71 -25.68 -6.45 -15.61
N GLN A 72 -24.52 -6.86 -16.11
CA GLN A 72 -24.44 -7.90 -17.11
C GLN A 72 -24.46 -9.30 -16.49
N PRO A 73 -25.40 -10.19 -16.88
CA PRO A 73 -25.44 -11.55 -16.38
C PRO A 73 -24.16 -12.30 -16.80
N VAL A 74 -23.38 -12.70 -15.80
CA VAL A 74 -22.15 -13.47 -16.00
C VAL A 74 -22.51 -14.96 -16.03
N ASN A 75 -22.52 -15.55 -17.21
CA ASN A 75 -22.70 -17.00 -17.38
C ASN A 75 -21.41 -17.76 -16.99
N LEU A 76 -21.57 -18.90 -16.33
CA LEU A 76 -20.47 -19.82 -15.99
C LEU A 76 -19.66 -20.17 -17.24
N GLY A 77 -18.34 -19.90 -17.19
CA GLY A 77 -17.39 -20.22 -18.28
C GLY A 77 -16.94 -19.03 -19.13
N GLN A 78 -17.54 -17.84 -18.99
CA GLN A 78 -17.02 -16.62 -19.63
C GLN A 78 -16.10 -15.85 -18.67
N ALA A 79 -14.88 -15.56 -19.14
CA ALA A 79 -13.94 -14.69 -18.42
C ALA A 79 -14.38 -13.22 -18.57
N ILE A 80 -15.21 -12.74 -17.63
CA ILE A 80 -15.74 -11.37 -17.61
C ILE A 80 -15.28 -10.69 -16.31
N MET A 81 -14.70 -9.51 -16.45
CA MET A 81 -14.36 -8.60 -15.36
C MET A 81 -15.46 -7.55 -15.25
N THR A 82 -16.02 -7.39 -14.06
CA THR A 82 -16.96 -6.31 -13.71
C THR A 82 -16.31 -5.37 -12.67
N PRO A 83 -16.71 -4.09 -12.59
CA PRO A 83 -16.23 -3.19 -11.54
C PRO A 83 -16.38 -3.77 -10.12
N ALA A 84 -17.51 -4.43 -9.83
CA ALA A 84 -17.73 -5.10 -8.55
C ALA A 84 -16.75 -6.27 -8.32
N GLY A 85 -16.50 -7.09 -9.36
CA GLY A 85 -15.53 -8.19 -9.30
C GLY A 85 -14.10 -7.69 -9.10
N ALA A 86 -13.73 -6.61 -9.78
CA ALA A 86 -12.44 -5.94 -9.62
C ALA A 86 -12.24 -5.39 -8.21
N LYS A 87 -13.27 -4.73 -7.65
CA LYS A 87 -13.25 -4.25 -6.26
C LYS A 87 -13.09 -5.41 -5.27
N ALA A 88 -13.81 -6.51 -5.47
CA ALA A 88 -13.68 -7.71 -4.63
C ALA A 88 -12.27 -8.31 -4.69
N GLU A 89 -11.67 -8.40 -5.88
CA GLU A 89 -10.30 -8.91 -6.03
C GLU A 89 -9.26 -8.03 -5.33
N MET A 90 -9.36 -6.70 -5.47
CA MET A 90 -8.47 -5.77 -4.80
C MET A 90 -8.57 -5.88 -3.28
N ILE A 91 -9.79 -6.00 -2.75
CA ILE A 91 -10.03 -6.23 -1.31
C ILE A 91 -9.41 -7.56 -0.86
N ALA A 92 -9.62 -8.64 -1.60
CA ALA A 92 -9.07 -9.96 -1.27
C ALA A 92 -7.53 -9.96 -1.34
N HIS A 93 -6.94 -9.23 -2.28
CA HIS A 93 -5.48 -9.05 -2.34
C HIS A 93 -4.96 -8.25 -1.15
N TYR A 94 -5.64 -7.16 -0.79
CA TYR A 94 -5.28 -6.34 0.36
C TYR A 94 -5.38 -7.12 1.67
N GLU A 95 -6.39 -7.98 1.82
CA GLU A 95 -6.57 -8.86 2.98
C GLU A 95 -5.39 -9.82 3.18
N LYS A 96 -4.83 -10.37 2.09
CA LYS A 96 -3.61 -11.19 2.15
C LYS A 96 -2.41 -10.39 2.64
N LEU A 97 -2.32 -9.12 2.26
CA LEU A 97 -1.23 -8.25 2.68
C LEU A 97 -1.37 -7.80 4.14
N VAL A 98 -2.61 -7.60 4.61
CA VAL A 98 -2.92 -7.31 6.02
C VAL A 98 -2.61 -8.52 6.90
N SER A 99 -3.05 -9.72 6.50
CA SER A 99 -2.74 -10.97 7.24
C SER A 99 -1.25 -11.29 7.26
N ALA A 100 -0.49 -10.91 6.22
CA ALA A 100 0.96 -10.98 6.21
C ALA A 100 1.67 -9.91 7.09
N GLY A 101 0.91 -9.00 7.72
CA GLY A 101 1.45 -7.94 8.58
C GLY A 101 2.15 -6.81 7.83
N LEU A 102 1.89 -6.63 6.53
CA LEU A 102 2.53 -5.59 5.71
C LEU A 102 1.69 -4.30 5.67
N PHE A 103 0.38 -4.44 5.76
CA PHE A 103 -0.61 -3.35 5.67
C PHE A 103 -1.61 -3.44 6.81
N GLN A 104 -2.38 -2.37 7.02
CA GLN A 104 -3.38 -2.28 8.08
C GLN A 104 -4.68 -1.64 7.58
N ASP A 105 -5.70 -1.64 8.44
CA ASP A 105 -6.95 -0.89 8.22
C ASP A 105 -7.78 -1.38 7.01
N LEU A 106 -8.09 -2.69 7.02
CA LEU A 106 -8.88 -3.32 5.96
C LEU A 106 -10.28 -2.70 5.82
N ALA A 107 -10.89 -2.29 6.94
CA ALA A 107 -12.24 -1.70 6.94
C ALA A 107 -12.26 -0.39 6.15
N ALA A 108 -11.37 0.57 6.49
CA ALA A 108 -11.28 1.83 5.76
C ALA A 108 -10.90 1.62 4.28
N TYR A 109 -10.10 0.59 3.97
CA TYR A 109 -9.76 0.27 2.58
C TYR A 109 -10.98 -0.16 1.76
N LYS A 110 -11.89 -0.98 2.33
CA LYS A 110 -13.13 -1.40 1.67
C LYS A 110 -14.05 -0.21 1.34
N ASP A 111 -14.06 0.79 2.20
CA ASP A 111 -14.91 1.98 2.06
C ASP A 111 -14.32 3.00 1.06
N THR A 112 -12.99 3.10 1.00
CA THR A 112 -12.31 4.13 0.18
C THR A 112 -11.99 3.70 -1.24
N ILE A 113 -11.99 2.39 -1.54
CA ILE A 113 -11.70 1.90 -2.88
C ILE A 113 -12.86 2.19 -3.85
N LEU A 114 -12.50 2.82 -4.97
CA LEU A 114 -13.40 3.16 -6.07
C LEU A 114 -12.93 2.44 -7.33
N VAL A 115 -13.89 1.83 -8.03
CA VAL A 115 -13.64 1.13 -9.29
C VAL A 115 -14.73 1.50 -10.26
N GLU A 116 -14.36 2.01 -11.42
CA GLU A 116 -15.28 2.48 -12.45
C GLU A 116 -14.75 2.15 -13.84
N ILE A 117 -15.67 2.04 -14.80
CA ILE A 117 -15.31 1.99 -16.23
C ILE A 117 -15.22 3.42 -16.71
N ASP A 118 -14.16 3.74 -17.45
CA ASP A 118 -13.97 5.07 -18.00
C ASP A 118 -15.12 5.43 -18.95
N ALA A 119 -15.78 6.57 -18.70
CA ALA A 119 -16.92 7.02 -19.48
C ALA A 119 -16.57 7.34 -20.95
N ASN A 120 -15.31 7.74 -21.20
CA ASN A 120 -14.82 8.09 -22.53
C ASN A 120 -14.13 6.90 -23.22
N GLN A 121 -13.65 5.93 -22.45
CA GLN A 121 -12.96 4.74 -22.93
C GLN A 121 -13.57 3.46 -22.33
N PRO A 122 -14.65 2.91 -22.92
CA PRO A 122 -15.38 1.78 -22.36
C PRO A 122 -14.56 0.50 -22.14
N GLY A 123 -13.37 0.39 -22.76
CA GLY A 123 -12.43 -0.71 -22.55
C GLY A 123 -11.45 -0.52 -21.39
N ARG A 124 -11.52 0.61 -20.66
CA ARG A 124 -10.58 0.95 -19.59
C ARG A 124 -11.28 0.87 -18.22
N LEU A 125 -10.70 0.07 -17.34
CA LEU A 125 -11.08 0.01 -15.92
C LEU A 125 -10.17 0.94 -15.12
N ASN A 126 -10.76 1.89 -14.41
CA ASN A 126 -10.07 2.79 -13.50
C ASN A 126 -10.26 2.28 -12.07
N ILE A 127 -9.15 2.13 -11.34
CA ILE A 127 -9.13 1.72 -9.94
C ILE A 127 -8.42 2.81 -9.16
N PHE A 128 -9.10 3.35 -8.16
CA PHE A 128 -8.56 4.31 -7.22
C PHE A 128 -8.60 3.72 -5.82
N ASP A 129 -7.43 3.56 -5.21
CA ASP A 129 -7.27 2.94 -3.90
C ASP A 129 -6.38 3.78 -2.97
N ARG A 130 -6.50 3.54 -1.66
CA ARG A 130 -5.76 4.25 -0.61
C ARG A 130 -5.20 3.27 0.42
N PRO A 131 -4.14 2.51 0.07
CA PRO A 131 -3.55 1.54 0.97
C PRO A 131 -2.82 2.24 2.13
N LYS A 132 -2.86 1.63 3.32
CA LYS A 132 -2.21 2.14 4.53
C LYS A 132 -1.10 1.17 4.96
N PRO A 133 0.18 1.46 4.66
CA PRO A 133 1.28 0.59 5.05
C PRO A 133 1.41 0.56 6.58
N ILE A 134 1.94 -0.55 7.11
CA ILE A 134 2.24 -0.65 8.53
C ILE A 134 3.41 0.27 8.90
N GLY A 135 3.34 0.87 10.09
CA GLY A 135 4.42 1.69 10.64
C GLY A 135 5.47 0.85 11.37
N GLN A 136 6.73 1.31 11.36
CA GLN A 136 7.77 0.70 12.19
C GLN A 136 7.65 1.21 13.64
N LEU A 137 7.61 0.29 14.61
CA LEU A 137 7.79 0.66 16.02
C LEU A 137 9.23 1.12 16.24
N ARG A 138 9.42 2.37 16.65
CA ARG A 138 10.75 2.97 16.85
C ARG A 138 10.98 3.55 18.25
N GLN A 139 9.92 4.02 18.88
CA GLN A 139 9.97 4.57 20.23
C GLN A 139 8.77 4.02 20.99
N THR A 140 9.01 3.55 22.21
CA THR A 140 7.99 3.13 23.16
C THR A 140 7.98 4.14 24.28
N ALA A 141 6.83 4.78 24.50
CA ALA A 141 6.60 5.62 25.67
C ALA A 141 5.63 4.86 26.58
N MET A 142 6.09 4.44 27.76
CA MET A 142 5.28 3.71 28.74
C MET A 142 5.20 4.54 30.02
N ARG A 143 3.98 4.70 30.54
CA ARG A 143 3.72 5.30 31.85
C ARG A 143 3.06 4.25 32.75
N ALA A 144 3.75 3.87 33.83
CA ALA A 144 3.18 3.02 34.87
C ALA A 144 2.78 3.89 36.06
N ALA A 145 1.54 3.77 36.51
CA ALA A 145 1.09 4.30 37.79
C ALA A 145 0.83 3.13 38.72
N PHE A 146 1.29 3.23 39.97
CA PHE A 146 1.03 2.21 40.98
C PHE A 146 -0.37 2.43 41.57
N ARG A 147 -0.99 1.33 42.01
CA ARG A 147 -2.24 1.32 42.76
C ARG A 147 -1.98 0.50 44.02
N LEU A 148 -2.33 1.05 45.19
CA LEU A 148 -2.41 0.31 46.45
C LEU A 148 -3.71 -0.48 46.51
#